data_AF-A0A0J7K260-F1
#
_entry.id   AF-A0A0J7K260-F1
#
_cell.length_a   1.000
_cell.length_b   1.000
_cell.length_c   1.000
_cell.angle_alpha   90.00
_cell.angle_beta   90.00
_cell.angle_gamma   90.00
#
_symmetry.space_group_name_H-M   'P 1'
#
loop_
_entity.id
_entity.type
_entity.pdbx_description
1 polymer ?
#
loop_
_entity_poly.entity_id
_entity_poly.type
_entity_poly.pdbx_seq_one_letter_code
_entity_poly.pdbx_strand_id
1 'polypeptide(L)'
;MSGSERPSNSCERPSNNCERPSNSFERPSSSFERGYQHLKQGCEQGYEQVINGYMRGYKHLRNGCERVNSGYERVKNGNEQHKNGYLTDQEWVNNGYERIKNGTAMNGSRTGKERVKNGLRTGKERVKNGYRTEMSDKMNNDDKRRSRKTGESKKQHSLEKRQLVNELHAPARKNFPRRHVIVRGYDDLWQADIVEMRPYSRFNRGYHYILTVIDVLSKHAWAVPLKSKGGSETADAIAEIIRDSKRCPRNIQTDMGKEFYNADVQRLMRKHDINHYSTYSVLKASVVERFNRTLKNDMWKMFTLNGTYKWIDALPRLVSDYNARKHRTIGM
;
A
#
# COMPACT_ATOMS: atom_id res chain seq x y z
N MET A 1 78.67 -37.80 -47.93
CA MET A 1 77.88 -38.81 -48.68
C MET A 1 76.99 -39.54 -47.69
N SER A 2 75.70 -39.66 -48.01
CA SER A 2 74.65 -40.59 -47.51
C SER A 2 74.56 -40.89 -46.00
N GLY A 3 73.41 -40.87 -45.35
CA GLY A 3 72.03 -40.87 -45.81
C GLY A 3 71.14 -41.18 -44.60
N SER A 4 69.95 -40.60 -44.61
CA SER A 4 68.84 -40.76 -43.67
C SER A 4 68.32 -42.18 -43.55
N GLU A 5 67.85 -42.59 -42.36
CA GLU A 5 66.54 -43.24 -42.16
C GLU A 5 66.19 -43.44 -40.67
N ARG A 6 64.93 -43.08 -40.32
CA ARG A 6 64.28 -43.37 -39.05
C ARG A 6 63.62 -44.76 -39.12
N PRO A 7 63.51 -45.51 -38.01
CA PRO A 7 62.48 -46.54 -37.90
C PRO A 7 61.27 -46.02 -37.09
N SER A 8 60.10 -46.17 -37.69
CA SER A 8 58.79 -46.22 -37.04
C SER A 8 58.64 -47.51 -36.25
N ASN A 9 58.07 -47.46 -35.04
CA ASN A 9 57.23 -48.56 -34.54
C ASN A 9 56.20 -48.07 -33.53
N SER A 10 54.97 -48.49 -33.81
CA SER A 10 53.69 -48.27 -33.14
C SER A 10 53.44 -49.30 -32.03
N CYS A 11 52.33 -49.08 -31.33
CA CYS A 11 51.63 -49.97 -30.38
C CYS A 11 52.15 -49.92 -28.94
N GLU A 12 51.34 -49.86 -27.87
CA GLU A 12 49.89 -49.85 -27.65
C GLU A 12 49.69 -49.43 -26.18
N ARG A 13 48.64 -48.66 -25.85
CA ARG A 13 48.27 -48.31 -24.46
C ARG A 13 47.40 -49.42 -23.87
N PRO A 14 47.64 -49.91 -22.64
CA PRO A 14 46.69 -50.78 -21.98
C PRO A 14 45.58 -49.96 -21.30
N SER A 15 44.36 -50.37 -21.60
CA SER A 15 43.10 -49.97 -20.98
C SER A 15 43.05 -50.28 -19.48
N ASN A 16 42.58 -49.34 -18.67
CA ASN A 16 41.93 -49.68 -17.41
C ASN A 16 40.71 -48.77 -17.19
N ASN A 17 39.56 -49.43 -17.17
CA ASN A 17 38.23 -48.92 -16.91
C ASN A 17 38.14 -48.28 -15.51
N CYS A 18 37.78 -46.99 -15.49
CA CYS A 18 37.05 -46.37 -14.40
C CYS A 18 36.10 -45.38 -15.05
N GLU A 19 34.91 -45.86 -15.39
CA GLU A 19 33.80 -45.03 -15.85
C GLU A 19 33.48 -44.00 -14.76
N ARG A 20 33.60 -42.71 -15.11
CA ARG A 20 33.01 -41.63 -14.33
C ARG A 20 31.49 -41.83 -14.33
N PRO A 21 30.79 -41.70 -13.19
CA PRO A 21 29.33 -41.66 -13.22
C PRO A 21 28.91 -40.47 -14.09
N SER A 22 28.18 -40.77 -15.15
CA SER A 22 27.50 -39.79 -15.99
C SER A 22 26.49 -39.04 -15.11
N ASN A 23 26.69 -37.75 -14.96
CA ASN A 23 25.76 -36.86 -14.26
C ASN A 23 24.55 -36.63 -15.18
N SER A 24 23.66 -37.61 -15.29
CA SER A 24 22.35 -37.49 -15.94
C SER A 24 21.33 -36.90 -14.98
N PHE A 25 21.60 -35.69 -14.48
CA PHE A 25 20.49 -34.78 -14.15
C PHE A 25 20.11 -34.11 -15.46
N GLU A 26 19.15 -34.72 -16.17
CA GLU A 26 18.51 -34.13 -17.34
C GLU A 26 18.08 -32.71 -16.99
N ARG A 27 18.59 -31.73 -17.74
CA ARG A 27 18.02 -30.38 -17.75
C ARG A 27 16.54 -30.51 -18.05
N PRO A 28 15.63 -29.81 -17.34
CA PRO A 28 14.22 -29.81 -17.69
C PRO A 28 14.09 -29.49 -19.18
N SER A 29 13.35 -30.31 -19.92
CA SER A 29 13.15 -30.06 -21.35
C SER A 29 12.57 -28.66 -21.52
N SER A 30 13.00 -27.95 -22.57
CA SER A 30 12.53 -26.59 -22.86
C SER A 30 10.99 -26.51 -23.00
N SER A 31 10.32 -27.64 -23.22
CA SER A 31 8.86 -27.76 -23.23
C SER A 31 8.26 -27.74 -21.83
N PHE A 32 8.89 -28.35 -20.82
CA PHE A 32 8.43 -28.31 -19.43
C PHE A 32 8.53 -26.89 -18.83
N GLU A 33 9.63 -26.21 -19.09
CA GLU A 33 9.83 -24.83 -18.62
C GLU A 33 8.88 -23.84 -19.31
N ARG A 34 8.63 -24.02 -20.62
CA ARG A 34 7.59 -23.28 -21.35
C ARG A 34 6.19 -23.57 -20.81
N GLY A 35 5.88 -24.83 -20.48
CA GLY A 35 4.60 -25.22 -19.88
C GLY A 35 4.35 -24.55 -18.53
N TYR A 36 5.37 -24.51 -17.66
CA TYR A 36 5.29 -23.81 -16.37
C TYR A 36 5.09 -22.29 -16.54
N GLN A 37 5.81 -21.66 -17.47
CA GLN A 37 5.64 -20.22 -17.75
C GLN A 37 4.24 -19.92 -18.32
N HIS A 38 3.71 -20.78 -19.18
CA HIS A 38 2.34 -20.64 -19.71
C HIS A 38 1.27 -20.76 -18.62
N LEU A 39 1.40 -21.74 -17.72
CA LEU A 39 0.51 -21.90 -16.57
C LEU A 39 0.57 -20.70 -15.63
N LYS A 40 1.78 -20.20 -15.35
CA LYS A 40 1.99 -19.02 -14.52
C LYS A 40 1.38 -17.76 -15.13
N GLN A 41 1.64 -17.50 -16.42
CA GLN A 41 1.03 -16.38 -17.14
C GLN A 41 -0.50 -16.51 -17.20
N GLY A 42 -1.03 -17.71 -17.40
CA GLY A 42 -2.47 -17.97 -17.38
C GLY A 42 -3.12 -17.65 -16.03
N CYS A 43 -2.47 -18.04 -14.92
CA CYS A 43 -2.93 -17.69 -13.58
C CYS A 43 -2.84 -16.18 -13.31
N GLU A 44 -1.77 -15.52 -13.73
CA GLU A 44 -1.59 -14.06 -13.57
C GLU A 44 -2.64 -13.29 -14.38
N GLN A 45 -2.88 -13.67 -15.64
CA GLN A 45 -3.91 -13.08 -16.50
C GLN A 45 -5.32 -13.32 -15.93
N GLY A 46 -5.60 -14.51 -15.41
CA GLY A 46 -6.88 -14.81 -14.75
C GLY A 46 -7.12 -13.91 -13.54
N TYR A 47 -6.08 -13.68 -12.73
CA TYR A 47 -6.15 -12.80 -11.56
C TYR A 47 -6.40 -11.34 -11.97
N GLU A 48 -5.70 -10.85 -13.01
CA GLU A 48 -5.91 -9.50 -13.55
C GLU A 48 -7.31 -9.33 -14.14
N GLN A 49 -7.86 -10.33 -14.83
CA GLN A 49 -9.21 -10.29 -15.39
C GLN A 49 -10.28 -10.18 -14.29
N VAL A 50 -10.14 -10.95 -13.21
CA VAL A 50 -11.06 -10.89 -12.05
C VAL A 50 -11.01 -9.52 -11.38
N ILE A 51 -9.80 -8.98 -11.14
CA ILE A 51 -9.63 -7.65 -10.55
C ILE A 51 -10.23 -6.57 -11.47
N ASN A 52 -9.95 -6.62 -12.77
CA ASN A 52 -10.47 -5.65 -13.72
C ASN A 52 -12.00 -5.72 -13.84
N GLY A 53 -12.58 -6.92 -13.78
CA GLY A 53 -14.03 -7.13 -13.75
C GLY A 53 -14.68 -6.51 -12.51
N TYR A 54 -14.11 -6.78 -11.33
CA TYR A 54 -14.58 -6.20 -10.07
C TYR A 54 -14.49 -4.66 -10.08
N MET A 55 -13.38 -4.11 -10.57
CA MET A 55 -13.17 -2.66 -10.68
C MET A 55 -14.14 -1.98 -11.67
N ARG A 56 -14.47 -2.64 -12.79
CA ARG A 56 -15.50 -2.16 -13.72
C ARG A 56 -16.88 -2.16 -13.05
N GLY A 57 -17.25 -3.26 -12.38
CA GLY A 57 -18.52 -3.37 -11.65
C GLY A 57 -18.70 -2.28 -10.60
N TYR A 58 -17.66 -2.02 -9.81
CA TYR A 58 -17.64 -0.93 -8.83
C TYR A 58 -17.81 0.45 -9.48
N LYS A 59 -17.13 0.71 -10.61
CA LYS A 59 -17.28 1.96 -11.37
C LYS A 59 -18.71 2.15 -11.89
N HIS A 60 -19.36 1.09 -12.38
CA HIS A 60 -20.76 1.15 -12.83
C HIS A 60 -21.73 1.45 -11.70
N LEU A 61 -21.59 0.78 -10.54
CA LEU A 61 -22.41 1.05 -9.35
C LEU A 61 -22.24 2.48 -8.85
N ARG A 62 -21.00 2.97 -8.79
CA ARG A 62 -20.69 4.34 -8.38
C ARG A 62 -21.33 5.37 -9.32
N ASN A 63 -21.16 5.22 -10.63
CA ASN A 63 -21.76 6.10 -11.62
C ASN A 63 -23.30 6.08 -11.53
N GLY A 64 -23.89 4.92 -11.23
CA GLY A 64 -25.33 4.79 -10.98
C GLY A 64 -25.79 5.60 -9.76
N CYS A 65 -25.07 5.49 -8.64
CA CYS A 65 -25.38 6.21 -7.41
C CYS A 65 -25.21 7.74 -7.58
N GLU A 66 -24.19 8.18 -8.31
CA GLU A 66 -23.95 9.61 -8.64
C GLU A 66 -25.08 10.19 -9.51
N ARG A 67 -25.64 9.41 -10.46
CA ARG A 67 -26.79 9.83 -11.27
C ARG A 67 -28.06 9.98 -10.43
N VAL A 68 -28.32 9.06 -9.50
CA VAL A 68 -29.49 9.11 -8.60
C VAL A 68 -29.40 10.33 -7.68
N ASN A 69 -28.24 10.59 -7.06
CA ASN A 69 -28.04 11.78 -6.23
C ASN A 69 -28.20 13.09 -7.02
N SER A 70 -27.68 13.15 -8.25
CA SER A 70 -27.86 14.31 -9.11
C SER A 70 -29.33 14.56 -9.47
N GLY A 71 -30.12 13.49 -9.64
CA GLY A 71 -31.57 13.57 -9.84
C GLY A 71 -32.31 14.13 -8.62
N TYR A 72 -31.97 13.64 -7.42
CA TYR A 72 -32.57 14.11 -6.17
C TYR A 72 -32.33 15.59 -5.91
N GLU A 73 -31.10 16.07 -6.11
CA GLU A 73 -30.75 17.49 -5.95
C GLU A 73 -31.47 18.40 -6.97
N ARG A 74 -31.71 17.92 -8.20
CA ARG A 74 -32.51 18.66 -9.19
C ARG A 74 -33.96 18.83 -8.75
N VAL A 75 -34.60 17.77 -8.25
CA VAL A 75 -35.99 17.81 -7.77
C VAL A 75 -36.11 18.72 -6.54
N LYS A 76 -35.15 18.65 -5.62
CA LYS A 76 -35.12 19.52 -4.43
C LYS A 76 -35.01 21.01 -4.80
N ASN A 77 -34.09 21.36 -5.70
CA ASN A 77 -33.94 22.74 -6.17
C ASN A 77 -35.19 23.24 -6.91
N GLY A 78 -35.84 22.40 -7.72
CA GLY A 78 -37.11 22.74 -8.38
C GLY A 78 -38.23 23.05 -7.39
N ASN A 79 -38.35 22.25 -6.33
CA ASN A 79 -39.36 22.48 -5.28
C ASN A 79 -39.09 23.76 -4.47
N GLU A 80 -37.83 24.09 -4.17
CA GLU A 80 -37.47 25.35 -3.50
C GLU A 80 -37.77 26.58 -4.37
N GLN A 81 -37.48 26.51 -5.68
CA GLN A 81 -37.81 27.59 -6.63
C GLN A 81 -39.32 27.80 -6.73
N HIS A 82 -40.10 26.72 -6.80
CA HIS A 82 -41.56 26.79 -6.81
C HIS A 82 -42.09 27.42 -5.53
N LYS A 83 -41.63 26.98 -4.35
CA LYS A 83 -42.05 27.54 -3.06
C LYS A 83 -41.74 29.05 -2.94
N ASN A 84 -40.58 29.48 -3.40
CA ASN A 84 -40.20 30.89 -3.40
C ASN A 84 -41.07 31.73 -4.35
N GLY A 85 -41.45 31.19 -5.51
CA GLY A 85 -42.38 31.84 -6.43
C GLY A 85 -43.75 32.14 -5.80
N TYR A 86 -44.33 31.16 -5.10
CA TYR A 86 -45.61 31.34 -4.40
C TYR A 86 -45.54 32.40 -3.29
N LEU A 87 -44.44 32.44 -2.54
CA LEU A 87 -44.21 33.45 -1.50
C LEU A 87 -44.10 34.86 -2.08
N THR A 88 -43.37 35.04 -3.19
CA THR A 88 -43.26 36.34 -3.86
C THR A 88 -44.58 36.83 -4.45
N ASP A 89 -45.39 35.92 -5.00
CA ASP A 89 -46.71 36.27 -5.54
C ASP A 89 -47.68 36.67 -4.42
N GLN A 90 -47.61 36.00 -3.26
CA GLN A 90 -48.37 36.38 -2.06
C GLN A 90 -47.99 37.77 -1.52
N GLU A 91 -46.70 38.09 -1.46
CA GLU A 91 -46.23 39.42 -1.04
C GLU A 91 -46.65 40.53 -2.01
N TRP A 92 -46.68 40.25 -3.31
CA TRP A 92 -47.15 41.21 -4.32
C TRP A 92 -48.65 41.52 -4.17
N VAL A 93 -49.47 40.49 -3.98
CA VAL A 93 -50.91 40.64 -3.76
C VAL A 93 -51.19 41.40 -2.47
N ASN A 94 -50.47 41.09 -1.38
CA ASN A 94 -50.63 41.76 -0.09
C ASN A 94 -50.22 43.24 -0.13
N ASN A 95 -49.10 43.56 -0.79
CA ASN A 95 -48.67 44.94 -0.98
C ASN A 95 -49.62 45.74 -1.90
N GLY A 96 -50.23 45.10 -2.90
CA GLY A 96 -51.27 45.71 -3.72
C GLY A 96 -52.52 46.05 -2.89
N TYR A 97 -52.94 45.13 -2.01
CA TYR A 97 -54.08 45.31 -1.12
C TYR A 97 -53.85 46.44 -0.10
N GLU A 98 -52.68 46.50 0.54
CA GLU A 98 -52.34 47.55 1.51
C GLU A 98 -52.23 48.94 0.88
N ARG A 99 -51.82 49.05 -0.39
CA ARG A 99 -51.80 50.34 -1.11
C ARG A 99 -53.20 50.86 -1.45
N ILE A 100 -54.15 49.95 -1.68
CA ILE A 100 -55.56 50.30 -1.92
C ILE A 100 -56.27 50.67 -0.61
N LYS A 101 -55.92 49.99 0.49
CA LYS A 101 -56.50 50.18 1.83
C LYS A 101 -56.10 51.51 2.49
N ASN A 102 -54.89 52.00 2.24
CA ASN A 102 -54.33 53.20 2.88
C ASN A 102 -54.54 54.51 2.09
N GLY A 103 -55.46 54.55 1.12
CA GLY A 103 -56.05 55.78 0.60
C GLY A 103 -55.07 56.85 0.05
N THR A 104 -53.90 56.47 -0.48
CA THR A 104 -52.95 57.44 -1.06
C THR A 104 -53.05 57.48 -2.58
N ALA A 105 -54.28 57.70 -3.07
CA ALA A 105 -54.51 58.14 -4.43
C ALA A 105 -54.91 59.62 -4.36
N MET A 106 -53.99 60.49 -4.81
CA MET A 106 -54.09 61.95 -5.01
C MET A 106 -53.13 62.77 -4.12
N ASN A 107 -52.40 63.67 -4.76
CA ASN A 107 -51.43 64.66 -4.25
C ASN A 107 -49.95 64.22 -4.17
N GLY A 108 -49.28 64.21 -5.33
CA GLY A 108 -47.80 64.14 -5.40
C GLY A 108 -47.19 64.23 -6.82
N SER A 109 -47.96 64.64 -7.83
CA SER A 109 -47.63 64.32 -9.23
C SER A 109 -46.53 65.17 -9.90
N ARG A 110 -46.00 66.22 -9.23
CA ARG A 110 -44.86 67.00 -9.76
C ARG A 110 -43.55 66.84 -8.99
N THR A 111 -43.56 66.88 -7.66
CA THR A 111 -42.36 66.65 -6.81
C THR A 111 -42.01 65.16 -6.63
N GLY A 112 -42.93 64.25 -6.96
CA GLY A 112 -42.68 62.81 -6.92
C GLY A 112 -41.84 62.30 -8.09
N LYS A 113 -42.03 62.81 -9.33
CA LYS A 113 -41.38 62.24 -10.53
C LYS A 113 -39.85 62.37 -10.53
N GLU A 114 -39.29 63.46 -10.02
CA GLU A 114 -37.83 63.66 -9.93
C GLU A 114 -37.18 62.90 -8.78
N ARG A 115 -37.82 62.85 -7.60
CA ARG A 115 -37.39 62.00 -6.48
C ARG A 115 -37.47 60.52 -6.84
N VAL A 116 -38.51 60.11 -7.56
CA VAL A 116 -38.68 58.76 -8.09
C VAL A 116 -37.60 58.46 -9.14
N LYS A 117 -37.28 59.38 -10.09
CA LYS A 117 -36.18 59.16 -11.06
C LYS A 117 -34.81 59.04 -10.40
N ASN A 118 -34.46 59.92 -9.47
CA ASN A 118 -33.16 59.90 -8.79
C ASN A 118 -33.03 58.72 -7.82
N GLY A 119 -34.11 58.38 -7.11
CA GLY A 119 -34.22 57.18 -6.30
C GLY A 119 -34.22 55.89 -7.11
N LEU A 120 -34.79 55.87 -8.33
CA LEU A 120 -34.69 54.74 -9.26
C LEU A 120 -33.27 54.58 -9.81
N ARG A 121 -32.52 55.66 -10.03
CA ARG A 121 -31.14 55.59 -10.53
C ARG A 121 -30.18 55.09 -9.45
N THR A 122 -30.19 55.70 -8.26
CA THR A 122 -29.40 55.25 -7.10
C THR A 122 -29.86 53.89 -6.58
N GLY A 123 -31.15 53.62 -6.61
CA GLY A 123 -31.74 52.31 -6.32
C GLY A 123 -31.27 51.25 -7.32
N LYS A 124 -31.29 51.53 -8.63
CA LYS A 124 -30.78 50.61 -9.66
C LYS A 124 -29.30 50.32 -9.50
N GLU A 125 -28.45 51.30 -9.19
CA GLU A 125 -27.01 51.08 -8.94
C GLU A 125 -26.74 50.30 -7.64
N ARG A 126 -27.45 50.61 -6.55
CA ARG A 126 -27.36 49.85 -5.28
C ARG A 126 -27.82 48.40 -5.44
N VAL A 127 -28.90 48.19 -6.18
CA VAL A 127 -29.42 46.87 -6.58
C VAL A 127 -28.39 46.13 -7.44
N LYS A 128 -27.83 46.77 -8.48
CA LYS A 128 -26.80 46.15 -9.36
C LYS A 128 -25.53 45.79 -8.60
N ASN A 129 -25.06 46.65 -7.70
CA ASN A 129 -23.86 46.41 -6.90
C ASN A 129 -24.12 45.40 -5.78
N GLY A 130 -25.27 45.47 -5.11
CA GLY A 130 -25.70 44.49 -4.10
C GLY A 130 -25.81 43.08 -4.68
N TYR A 131 -26.45 42.92 -5.85
CA TYR A 131 -26.51 41.63 -6.54
C TYR A 131 -25.13 41.13 -6.99
N ARG A 132 -24.22 42.01 -7.39
CA ARG A 132 -22.84 41.64 -7.79
C ARG A 132 -22.02 41.17 -6.59
N THR A 133 -22.07 41.88 -5.46
CA THR A 133 -21.35 41.54 -4.22
C THR A 133 -21.93 40.28 -3.57
N GLU A 134 -23.26 40.16 -3.50
CA GLU A 134 -23.90 38.93 -3.01
C GLU A 134 -23.61 37.72 -3.90
N MET A 135 -23.58 37.87 -5.23
CA MET A 135 -23.18 36.78 -6.13
C MET A 135 -21.74 36.36 -5.92
N SER A 136 -20.80 37.30 -5.77
CA SER A 136 -19.39 36.97 -5.53
C SER A 136 -19.18 36.30 -4.17
N ASP A 137 -19.88 36.75 -3.13
CA ASP A 137 -19.77 36.16 -1.79
C ASP A 137 -20.45 34.78 -1.69
N LYS A 138 -21.58 34.60 -2.40
CA LYS A 138 -22.23 33.29 -2.56
C LYS A 138 -21.36 32.32 -3.36
N MET A 139 -20.79 32.74 -4.50
CA MET A 139 -19.88 31.92 -5.31
C MET A 139 -18.62 31.50 -4.52
N ASN A 140 -17.99 32.42 -3.79
CA ASN A 140 -16.81 32.11 -2.97
C ASN A 140 -17.13 31.15 -1.81
N ASN A 141 -18.29 31.29 -1.17
CA ASN A 141 -18.72 30.37 -0.12
C ASN A 141 -19.14 29.01 -0.67
N ASP A 142 -19.77 28.96 -1.84
CA ASP A 142 -20.14 27.72 -2.52
C ASP A 142 -18.93 26.96 -3.03
N ASP A 143 -17.90 27.63 -3.54
CA ASP A 143 -16.62 27.01 -3.92
C ASP A 143 -15.88 26.46 -2.70
N LYS A 144 -15.86 27.20 -1.58
CA LYS A 144 -15.31 26.70 -0.30
C LYS A 144 -16.12 25.51 0.23
N ARG A 145 -17.46 25.54 0.15
CA ARG A 145 -18.33 24.40 0.54
C ARG A 145 -18.12 23.20 -0.36
N ARG A 146 -18.04 23.39 -1.68
CA ARG A 146 -17.73 22.33 -2.66
C ARG A 146 -16.36 21.72 -2.42
N SER A 147 -15.34 22.53 -2.16
CA SER A 147 -13.98 22.07 -1.84
C SER A 147 -13.95 21.24 -0.55
N ARG A 148 -14.66 21.67 0.50
CA ARG A 148 -14.80 20.88 1.75
C ARG A 148 -15.57 19.58 1.53
N LYS A 149 -16.72 19.63 0.84
CA LYS A 149 -17.57 18.47 0.56
C LYS A 149 -16.86 17.44 -0.34
N THR A 150 -16.08 17.89 -1.32
CA THR A 150 -15.21 17.01 -2.14
C THR A 150 -14.04 16.44 -1.33
N GLY A 151 -13.45 17.21 -0.40
CA GLY A 151 -12.43 16.71 0.52
C GLY A 151 -12.96 15.63 1.48
N GLU A 152 -14.14 15.83 2.05
CA GLU A 152 -14.82 14.86 2.92
C GLU A 152 -15.22 13.60 2.16
N SER A 153 -15.80 13.73 0.97
CA SER A 153 -16.14 12.58 0.12
C SER A 153 -14.89 11.77 -0.30
N LYS A 154 -13.78 12.45 -0.62
CA LYS A 154 -12.48 11.78 -0.91
C LYS A 154 -11.94 11.05 0.32
N LYS A 155 -12.03 11.64 1.52
CA LYS A 155 -11.64 10.99 2.78
C LYS A 155 -12.50 9.76 3.06
N GLN A 156 -13.82 9.89 2.89
CA GLN A 156 -14.76 8.78 3.09
C GLN A 156 -14.46 7.62 2.14
N HIS A 157 -14.29 7.89 0.85
CA HIS A 157 -13.91 6.88 -0.15
C HIS A 157 -12.55 6.25 0.18
N SER A 158 -11.60 7.00 0.75
CA SER A 158 -10.30 6.46 1.20
C SER A 158 -10.42 5.52 2.40
N LEU A 159 -11.36 5.79 3.32
CA LEU A 159 -11.65 4.95 4.49
C LEU A 159 -12.34 3.66 4.07
N GLU A 160 -13.36 3.74 3.21
CA GLU A 160 -14.06 2.57 2.67
C GLU A 160 -13.11 1.65 1.90
N LYS A 161 -12.24 2.23 1.06
CA LYS A 161 -11.19 1.46 0.38
C LYS A 161 -10.29 0.72 1.37
N ARG A 162 -9.91 1.38 2.48
CA ARG A 162 -9.06 0.78 3.51
C ARG A 162 -9.77 -0.34 4.29
N GLN A 163 -11.06 -0.18 4.55
CA GLN A 163 -11.89 -1.24 5.17
C GLN A 163 -11.96 -2.47 4.27
N LEU A 164 -12.29 -2.30 3.00
CA LEU A 164 -12.35 -3.40 2.03
C LEU A 164 -11.00 -4.13 1.89
N VAL A 165 -9.90 -3.37 1.83
CA VAL A 165 -8.55 -3.96 1.78
C VAL A 165 -8.22 -4.74 3.05
N ASN A 166 -8.64 -4.26 4.22
CA ASN A 166 -8.43 -4.97 5.47
C ASN A 166 -9.19 -6.30 5.53
N GLU A 167 -10.41 -6.32 4.99
CA GLU A 167 -11.23 -7.54 4.89
C GLU A 167 -10.64 -8.53 3.90
N LEU A 168 -10.26 -8.07 2.70
CA LEU A 168 -9.67 -8.90 1.65
C LEU A 168 -8.39 -9.62 2.11
N HIS A 169 -7.54 -8.92 2.87
CA HIS A 169 -6.27 -9.45 3.39
C HIS A 169 -6.36 -9.94 4.83
N ALA A 170 -7.57 -10.18 5.35
CA ALA A 170 -7.76 -10.74 6.68
C ALA A 170 -7.20 -12.18 6.72
N PRO A 171 -6.25 -12.50 7.60
CA PRO A 171 -5.67 -13.83 7.64
C PRO A 171 -6.69 -14.85 8.18
N ALA A 172 -6.79 -16.01 7.52
CA ALA A 172 -7.52 -17.15 8.05
C ALA A 172 -6.92 -17.58 9.40
N ARG A 173 -7.73 -17.59 10.46
CA ARG A 173 -7.29 -17.98 11.80
C ARG A 173 -7.35 -19.49 11.93
N LYS A 174 -6.18 -20.13 12.04
CA LYS A 174 -6.05 -21.54 12.42
C LYS A 174 -5.25 -21.63 13.73
N ASN A 175 -5.84 -22.25 14.75
CA ASN A 175 -5.24 -22.43 16.06
C ASN A 175 -4.57 -23.80 16.12
N PHE A 176 -3.29 -23.84 16.46
CA PHE A 176 -2.56 -25.08 16.69
C PHE A 176 -1.63 -24.88 17.88
N PRO A 177 -1.39 -25.91 18.71
CA PRO A 177 -0.40 -25.85 19.77
C PRO A 177 0.97 -25.48 19.20
N ARG A 178 1.64 -24.52 19.81
CA ARG A 178 3.01 -24.12 19.47
C ARG A 178 3.87 -24.28 20.71
N ARG A 179 5.13 -24.70 20.52
CA ARG A 179 6.10 -24.76 21.61
C ARG A 179 6.42 -23.35 22.08
N HIS A 180 6.39 -23.14 23.39
CA HIS A 180 6.88 -21.90 23.98
C HIS A 180 8.41 -21.84 23.85
N VAL A 181 8.91 -20.72 23.33
CA VAL A 181 10.33 -20.43 23.34
C VAL A 181 10.65 -19.79 24.69
N ILE A 182 11.51 -20.44 25.47
CA ILE A 182 11.97 -19.93 26.77
C ILE A 182 13.14 -18.99 26.49
N VAL A 183 13.03 -17.75 26.93
CA VAL A 183 14.06 -16.70 26.83
C VAL A 183 14.28 -16.09 28.19
N ARG A 184 15.53 -15.73 28.49
CA ARG A 184 15.98 -15.29 29.83
C ARG A 184 16.02 -13.77 30.00
N GLY A 185 15.94 -13.01 28.92
CA GLY A 185 16.02 -11.54 28.96
C GLY A 185 15.93 -10.90 27.59
N TYR A 186 16.00 -9.57 27.56
CA TYR A 186 16.15 -8.79 26.32
C TYR A 186 17.44 -9.20 25.63
N ASP A 187 17.39 -9.31 24.29
CA ASP A 187 18.56 -9.68 23.48
C ASP A 187 19.18 -11.05 23.86
N ASP A 188 18.43 -11.90 24.57
CA ASP A 188 18.86 -13.27 24.83
C ASP A 188 18.84 -14.11 23.54
N LEU A 189 17.80 -13.92 22.73
CA LEU A 189 17.61 -14.64 21.47
C LEU A 189 16.98 -13.75 20.41
N TRP A 190 17.69 -13.54 19.32
CA TRP A 190 17.12 -13.04 18.07
C TRP A 190 16.83 -14.20 17.11
N GLN A 191 15.73 -14.11 16.38
CA GLN A 191 15.43 -14.98 15.25
C GLN A 191 15.56 -14.20 13.96
N ALA A 192 16.16 -14.80 12.93
CA ALA A 192 16.28 -14.16 11.61
C ALA A 192 15.87 -15.10 10.47
N ASP A 193 15.38 -14.51 9.39
CA ASP A 193 14.93 -15.19 8.18
C ASP A 193 15.09 -14.25 6.96
N ILE A 194 15.04 -14.79 5.74
CA ILE A 194 15.06 -14.01 4.49
C ILE A 194 13.74 -14.17 3.75
N VAL A 195 13.02 -13.07 3.62
CA VAL A 195 11.80 -12.98 2.82
C VAL A 195 12.12 -12.71 1.35
N GLU A 196 11.58 -13.53 0.45
CA GLU A 196 11.74 -13.37 -1.00
C GLU A 196 10.71 -12.41 -1.61
N MET A 197 11.21 -11.44 -2.39
CA MET A 197 10.45 -10.38 -3.09
C MET A 197 10.85 -10.25 -4.57
N ARG A 198 11.56 -11.24 -5.13
CA ARG A 198 12.14 -11.21 -6.48
C ARG A 198 11.18 -10.78 -7.60
N PRO A 199 9.89 -11.20 -7.64
CA PRO A 199 8.96 -10.79 -8.70
C PRO A 199 8.80 -9.27 -8.84
N TYR A 200 9.05 -8.53 -7.76
CA TYR A 200 8.84 -7.07 -7.71
C TYR A 200 10.14 -6.28 -7.82
N SER A 201 11.29 -6.93 -7.96
CA SER A 201 12.62 -6.30 -7.97
C SER A 201 12.78 -5.18 -9.00
N ARG A 202 12.16 -5.30 -10.17
CA ARG A 202 12.17 -4.28 -11.24
C ARG A 202 11.62 -2.94 -10.78
N PHE A 203 10.65 -2.94 -9.87
CA PHE A 203 10.05 -1.72 -9.30
C PHE A 203 10.79 -1.25 -8.04
N ASN A 204 11.71 -2.07 -7.53
CA ASN A 204 12.34 -1.91 -6.22
C ASN A 204 13.87 -1.85 -6.35
N ARG A 205 14.39 -1.14 -7.36
CA ARG A 205 15.83 -0.83 -7.50
C ARG A 205 16.76 -2.06 -7.45
N GLY A 206 16.28 -3.21 -7.93
CA GLY A 206 17.03 -4.46 -7.92
C GLY A 206 17.14 -5.14 -6.54
N TYR A 207 16.33 -4.72 -5.56
CA TYR A 207 16.21 -5.43 -4.30
C TYR A 207 15.29 -6.64 -4.47
N HIS A 208 15.79 -7.80 -4.06
CA HIS A 208 15.17 -9.10 -4.31
C HIS A 208 14.68 -9.76 -3.03
N TYR A 209 15.24 -9.37 -1.89
CA TYR A 209 15.01 -10.02 -0.61
C TYR A 209 14.88 -8.99 0.52
N ILE A 210 14.38 -9.45 1.66
CA ILE A 210 14.35 -8.68 2.90
C ILE A 210 14.89 -9.60 4.00
N LEU A 211 16.01 -9.22 4.62
CA LEU A 211 16.44 -9.82 5.87
C LEU A 211 15.49 -9.34 6.96
N THR A 212 14.86 -10.26 7.68
CA THR A 212 14.05 -9.95 8.86
C THR A 212 14.72 -10.50 10.10
N VAL A 213 14.75 -9.68 11.15
CA VAL A 213 15.33 -10.03 12.46
C VAL A 213 14.34 -9.62 13.53
N ILE A 214 14.10 -10.46 14.54
CA ILE A 214 13.21 -10.16 15.65
C ILE A 214 13.80 -10.61 16.97
N ASP A 215 13.79 -9.73 17.97
CA ASP A 215 14.04 -10.12 19.36
C ASP A 215 12.86 -10.91 19.90
N VAL A 216 13.12 -12.14 20.33
CA VAL A 216 12.08 -13.07 20.77
C VAL A 216 11.38 -12.57 22.04
N LEU A 217 12.05 -11.89 22.96
CA LEU A 217 11.37 -11.40 24.17
C LEU A 217 10.54 -10.16 23.86
N SER A 218 11.18 -9.07 23.42
CA SER A 218 10.52 -7.78 23.22
C SER A 218 9.57 -7.74 22.03
N LYS A 219 9.66 -8.70 21.11
CA LYS A 219 9.02 -8.68 19.78
C LYS A 219 9.44 -7.49 18.91
N HIS A 220 10.48 -6.75 19.28
CA HIS A 220 11.02 -5.70 18.45
C HIS A 220 11.68 -6.31 17.22
N ALA A 221 11.32 -5.81 16.03
CA ALA A 221 11.77 -6.35 14.77
C ALA A 221 12.50 -5.30 13.91
N TRP A 222 13.42 -5.80 13.10
CA TRP A 222 14.16 -5.08 12.08
C TRP A 222 13.94 -5.75 10.72
N ALA A 223 13.99 -4.95 9.67
CA ALA A 223 13.96 -5.46 8.31
C ALA A 223 14.89 -4.65 7.41
N VAL A 224 15.77 -5.32 6.68
CA VAL A 224 16.78 -4.70 5.81
C VAL A 224 16.62 -5.27 4.38
N PRO A 225 16.46 -4.43 3.35
CA PRO A 225 16.34 -4.90 1.98
C PRO A 225 17.70 -5.39 1.45
N LEU A 226 17.71 -6.54 0.78
CA LEU A 226 18.91 -7.12 0.17
C LEU A 226 18.75 -7.28 -1.36
N LYS A 227 19.82 -7.05 -2.11
CA LYS A 227 19.89 -7.33 -3.55
C LYS A 227 20.22 -8.79 -3.82
N SER A 228 20.96 -9.46 -2.95
CA SER A 228 21.30 -10.87 -3.08
C SER A 228 21.09 -11.63 -1.77
N LYS A 229 21.19 -12.96 -1.82
CA LYS A 229 21.33 -13.84 -0.65
C LYS A 229 22.79 -14.15 -0.33
N GLY A 230 23.72 -13.30 -0.79
CA GLY A 230 25.15 -13.49 -0.58
C GLY A 230 25.51 -13.37 0.90
N GLY A 231 26.42 -14.22 1.37
CA GLY A 231 26.85 -14.23 2.77
C GLY A 231 27.40 -12.90 3.27
N SER A 232 28.23 -12.22 2.46
CA SER A 232 28.76 -10.88 2.78
C SER A 232 27.65 -9.86 2.98
N GLU A 233 26.67 -9.79 2.06
CA GLU A 233 25.57 -8.82 2.16
C GLU A 233 24.67 -9.11 3.37
N THR A 234 24.40 -10.39 3.66
CA THR A 234 23.70 -10.79 4.88
C THR A 234 24.46 -10.38 6.13
N ALA A 235 25.79 -10.58 6.17
CA ALA A 235 26.63 -10.17 7.29
C ALA A 235 26.63 -8.65 7.48
N ASP A 236 26.78 -7.87 6.40
CA ASP A 236 26.75 -6.41 6.44
C ASP A 236 25.41 -5.89 6.97
N ALA A 237 24.29 -6.48 6.53
CA ALA A 237 22.97 -6.13 7.00
C ALA A 237 22.76 -6.45 8.50
N ILE A 238 23.25 -7.60 8.99
CA ILE A 238 23.21 -7.92 10.42
C ILE A 238 24.08 -6.94 11.21
N ALA A 239 25.28 -6.62 10.70
CA ALA A 239 26.19 -5.68 11.34
C ALA A 239 25.59 -4.26 11.41
N GLU A 240 24.86 -3.84 10.38
CA GLU A 240 24.11 -2.58 10.36
C GLU A 240 23.04 -2.55 11.46
N ILE A 241 22.24 -3.61 11.59
CA ILE A 241 21.23 -3.72 12.65
C ILE A 241 21.89 -3.58 14.04
N ILE A 242 22.98 -4.32 14.30
CA ILE A 242 23.69 -4.27 15.59
C ILE A 242 24.22 -2.85 15.85
N ARG A 243 24.84 -2.23 14.84
CA ARG A 243 25.42 -0.88 14.93
C ARG A 243 24.37 0.21 15.17
N ASP A 244 23.25 0.15 14.47
CA ASP A 244 22.25 1.22 14.46
C ASP A 244 21.28 1.09 15.63
N SER A 245 20.88 -0.14 15.98
CA SER A 245 20.04 -0.40 17.15
C SER A 245 20.78 -0.24 18.48
N LYS A 246 22.11 -0.30 18.47
CA LYS A 246 22.97 -0.40 19.67
C LYS A 246 22.65 -1.63 20.53
N ARG A 247 22.05 -2.67 19.94
CA ARG A 247 21.70 -3.93 20.60
C ARG A 247 22.50 -5.08 19.99
N CYS A 248 22.86 -6.04 20.82
CA CYS A 248 23.64 -7.21 20.40
C CYS A 248 23.10 -8.45 21.12
N PRO A 249 22.63 -9.47 20.40
CA PRO A 249 22.05 -10.64 21.03
C PRO A 249 23.12 -11.61 21.56
N ARG A 250 22.80 -12.37 22.60
CA ARG A 250 23.61 -13.52 23.02
C ARG A 250 23.51 -14.67 22.02
N ASN A 251 22.31 -14.88 21.48
CA ASN A 251 22.04 -15.95 20.54
C ASN A 251 21.30 -15.45 19.30
N ILE A 252 21.69 -15.96 18.12
CA ILE A 252 20.94 -15.80 16.88
C ILE A 252 20.52 -17.18 16.39
N GLN A 253 19.23 -17.34 16.14
CA GLN A 253 18.66 -18.53 15.53
C GLN A 253 18.20 -18.24 14.10
N THR A 254 18.72 -19.00 13.14
CA THR A 254 18.30 -18.95 11.73
C THR A 254 17.91 -20.34 11.22
N ASP A 255 17.44 -20.43 9.97
CA ASP A 255 17.41 -21.70 9.26
C ASP A 255 18.82 -22.14 8.84
N MET A 256 18.93 -23.30 8.19
CA MET A 256 20.20 -23.82 7.66
C MET A 256 20.57 -23.23 6.29
N GLY A 257 20.07 -22.03 5.97
CA GLY A 257 20.36 -21.32 4.73
C GLY A 257 21.85 -21.03 4.57
N LYS A 258 22.35 -21.17 3.34
CA LYS A 258 23.76 -20.85 3.02
C LYS A 258 24.06 -19.35 3.19
N GLU A 259 23.02 -18.52 3.09
CA GLU A 259 23.06 -17.09 3.40
C GLU A 259 23.51 -16.80 4.84
N PHE A 260 23.28 -17.71 5.79
CA PHE A 260 23.66 -17.57 7.21
C PHE A 260 24.88 -18.42 7.57
N TYR A 261 25.02 -19.60 6.94
CA TYR A 261 26.13 -20.52 7.18
C TYR A 261 27.29 -20.29 6.19
N ASN A 262 27.97 -19.16 6.35
CA ASN A 262 29.15 -18.79 5.56
C ASN A 262 30.23 -18.11 6.41
N ALA A 263 31.43 -17.94 5.84
CA ALA A 263 32.59 -17.42 6.56
C ALA A 263 32.39 -15.99 7.08
N ASP A 264 31.66 -15.14 6.36
CA ASP A 264 31.50 -13.72 6.70
C ASP A 264 30.53 -13.54 7.87
N VAL A 265 29.37 -14.22 7.82
CA VAL A 265 28.43 -14.26 8.94
C VAL A 265 29.11 -14.87 10.17
N GLN A 266 29.81 -16.01 10.03
CA GLN A 266 30.51 -16.61 11.17
C GLN A 266 31.60 -15.70 11.76
N ARG A 267 32.30 -14.92 10.92
CA ARG A 267 33.29 -13.94 11.37
C ARG A 267 32.63 -12.82 12.18
N LEU A 268 31.47 -12.34 11.74
CA LEU A 268 30.67 -11.36 12.47
C LEU A 268 30.22 -11.90 13.82
N MET A 269 29.70 -13.14 13.85
CA MET A 269 29.23 -13.78 15.09
C MET A 269 30.37 -13.90 16.11
N ARG A 270 31.55 -14.36 15.68
CA ARG A 270 32.75 -14.41 16.56
C ARG A 270 33.18 -13.03 17.05
N LYS A 271 33.15 -12.01 16.18
CA LYS A 271 33.54 -10.64 16.54
C LYS A 271 32.68 -10.06 17.66
N HIS A 272 31.40 -10.42 17.68
CA HIS A 272 30.43 -9.91 18.65
C HIS A 272 30.10 -10.89 19.78
N ASP A 273 30.82 -12.02 19.87
CA ASP A 273 30.57 -13.11 20.83
C ASP A 273 29.11 -13.62 20.81
N ILE A 274 28.56 -13.75 19.59
CA ILE A 274 27.19 -14.20 19.35
C ILE A 274 27.20 -15.70 19.07
N ASN A 275 26.39 -16.46 19.80
CA ASN A 275 26.13 -17.86 19.50
C ASN A 275 25.10 -17.99 18.37
N HIS A 276 25.56 -18.33 17.16
CA HIS A 276 24.69 -18.57 16.01
C HIS A 276 24.40 -20.06 15.85
N TYR A 277 23.12 -20.42 15.83
CA TYR A 277 22.67 -21.80 15.63
C TYR A 277 21.41 -21.89 14.77
N SER A 278 21.13 -23.10 14.33
CA SER A 278 19.89 -23.47 13.65
C SER A 278 19.28 -24.66 14.36
N THR A 279 18.00 -24.88 14.11
CA THR A 279 17.30 -26.02 14.70
C THR A 279 16.55 -26.77 13.63
N TYR A 280 16.78 -28.07 13.53
CA TYR A 280 16.22 -29.00 12.53
C TYR A 280 14.69 -29.13 12.50
N SER A 281 13.93 -28.39 13.31
CA SER A 281 12.47 -28.56 13.40
C SER A 281 11.74 -27.40 12.75
N VAL A 282 10.83 -27.73 11.84
CA VAL A 282 9.89 -26.86 11.11
C VAL A 282 9.03 -25.94 12.00
N LEU A 283 9.05 -26.13 13.32
CA LEU A 283 8.21 -25.36 14.25
C LEU A 283 8.99 -24.34 15.09
N LYS A 284 10.32 -24.28 14.98
CA LYS A 284 11.17 -23.59 15.97
C LYS A 284 11.46 -22.12 15.66
N ALA A 285 11.34 -21.65 14.41
CA ALA A 285 11.45 -20.23 14.04
C ALA A 285 10.10 -19.49 14.05
N SER A 286 9.15 -19.96 14.87
CA SER A 286 7.75 -19.51 14.80
C SER A 286 7.53 -18.03 15.11
N VAL A 287 8.47 -17.34 15.77
CA VAL A 287 8.34 -15.91 16.09
C VAL A 287 8.69 -15.07 14.87
N VAL A 288 9.82 -15.34 14.22
CA VAL A 288 10.17 -14.65 12.96
C VAL A 288 9.20 -15.00 11.83
N GLU A 289 8.75 -16.26 11.73
CA GLU A 289 7.70 -16.64 10.76
C GLU A 289 6.41 -15.84 10.96
N ARG A 290 6.00 -15.64 12.22
CA ARG A 290 4.82 -14.84 12.56
C ARG A 290 5.02 -13.38 12.18
N PHE A 291 6.20 -12.82 12.45
CA PHE A 291 6.55 -11.48 12.01
C PHE A 291 6.49 -11.36 10.49
N ASN A 292 7.13 -12.27 9.76
CA ASN A 292 7.14 -12.30 8.30
C ASN A 292 5.74 -12.35 7.71
N ARG A 293 4.83 -13.13 8.31
CA ARG A 293 3.42 -13.15 7.90
C ARG A 293 2.73 -11.81 8.13
N THR A 294 2.95 -11.16 9.27
CA THR A 294 2.39 -9.83 9.54
C THR A 294 2.93 -8.79 8.58
N LEU A 295 4.25 -8.75 8.38
CA LEU A 295 4.92 -7.83 7.46
C LEU A 295 4.39 -8.00 6.03
N LYS A 296 4.33 -9.26 5.52
CA LYS A 296 3.76 -9.55 4.20
C LYS A 296 2.32 -9.09 4.08
N ASN A 297 1.47 -9.37 5.08
CA ASN A 297 0.08 -8.93 5.06
C ASN A 297 -0.03 -7.39 4.98
N ASP A 298 0.78 -6.66 5.73
CA ASP A 298 0.76 -5.20 5.69
C ASP A 298 1.30 -4.65 4.36
N MET A 299 2.31 -5.30 3.76
CA MET A 299 2.78 -5.00 2.39
C MET A 299 1.68 -5.24 1.36
N TRP A 300 0.94 -6.35 1.44
CA TRP A 300 -0.15 -6.66 0.52
C TRP A 300 -1.28 -5.64 0.60
N LYS A 301 -1.65 -5.21 1.80
CA LYS A 301 -2.61 -4.11 1.99
C LYS A 301 -2.10 -2.83 1.34
N MET A 302 -0.83 -2.51 1.52
CA MET A 302 -0.21 -1.34 0.91
C MET A 302 -0.21 -1.45 -0.64
N PHE A 303 0.08 -2.62 -1.20
CA PHE A 303 0.02 -2.85 -2.64
C PHE A 303 -1.37 -2.62 -3.20
N THR A 304 -2.42 -3.14 -2.56
CA THR A 304 -3.81 -2.93 -3.00
C THR A 304 -4.26 -1.48 -2.82
N LEU A 305 -3.83 -0.79 -1.76
CA LEU A 305 -4.19 0.60 -1.52
C LEU A 305 -3.54 1.55 -2.52
N ASN A 306 -2.25 1.35 -2.77
CA ASN A 306 -1.44 2.27 -3.57
C ASN A 306 -1.45 1.91 -5.06
N GLY A 307 -1.80 0.67 -5.41
CA GLY A 307 -1.73 0.17 -6.78
C GLY A 307 -0.29 0.03 -7.30
N THR A 308 0.69 -0.08 -6.40
CA THR A 308 2.11 -0.22 -6.76
C THR A 308 2.76 -1.30 -5.92
N TYR A 309 3.73 -2.00 -6.50
CA TYR A 309 4.55 -2.99 -5.80
C TYR A 309 5.86 -2.40 -5.25
N LYS A 310 5.96 -1.07 -5.12
CA LYS A 310 7.13 -0.38 -4.55
C LYS A 310 7.13 -0.51 -3.03
N TRP A 311 7.87 -1.47 -2.51
CA TRP A 311 7.92 -1.79 -1.09
C TRP A 311 9.13 -1.21 -0.37
N ILE A 312 10.25 -0.91 -1.07
CA ILE A 312 11.46 -0.39 -0.42
C ILE A 312 11.16 0.87 0.39
N ASP A 313 10.47 1.84 -0.22
CA ASP A 313 10.22 3.13 0.41
C ASP A 313 9.18 3.04 1.55
N ALA A 314 8.37 1.98 1.54
CA ALA A 314 7.37 1.72 2.57
C ALA A 314 7.91 0.89 3.74
N LEU A 315 8.99 0.11 3.53
CA LEU A 315 9.49 -0.86 4.50
C LEU A 315 9.82 -0.23 5.87
N PRO A 316 10.54 0.90 5.98
CA PRO A 316 10.82 1.52 7.28
C PRO A 316 9.54 1.87 8.05
N ARG A 317 8.54 2.42 7.35
CA ARG A 317 7.25 2.76 7.95
C ARG A 317 6.51 1.50 8.40
N LEU A 318 6.50 0.43 7.61
CA LEU A 318 5.82 -0.83 7.96
C LEU A 318 6.44 -1.48 9.22
N VAL A 319 7.76 -1.45 9.34
CA VAL A 319 8.47 -1.96 10.52
C VAL A 319 8.18 -1.08 11.74
N SER A 320 8.20 0.24 11.58
CA SER A 320 7.81 1.17 12.65
C SER A 320 6.36 0.96 13.10
N ASP A 321 5.44 0.82 12.16
CA ASP A 321 4.02 0.53 12.41
C ASP A 321 3.84 -0.83 13.11
N TYR A 322 4.75 -1.79 12.92
CA TYR A 322 4.74 -3.07 13.64
C TYR A 322 5.26 -2.91 15.07
N ASN A 323 6.43 -2.29 15.25
CA ASN A 323 7.08 -2.11 16.56
C ASN A 323 6.28 -1.21 17.52
N ALA A 324 5.41 -0.35 17.00
CA ALA A 324 4.51 0.48 17.80
C ALA A 324 3.20 -0.24 18.21
N ARG A 325 2.94 -1.46 17.73
CA ARG A 325 1.72 -2.20 18.09
C ARG A 325 1.89 -2.92 19.41
N LYS A 326 0.80 -2.90 20.18
CA LYS A 326 0.67 -3.74 21.37
C LYS A 326 0.62 -5.22 21.00
N HIS A 327 1.62 -5.98 21.45
CA HIS A 327 1.69 -7.42 21.27
C HIS A 327 0.98 -8.14 22.42
N ARG A 328 -0.14 -8.81 22.13
CA ARG A 328 -0.94 -9.55 23.12
C ARG A 328 -0.13 -10.50 24.01
N THR A 329 0.94 -11.10 23.50
CA THR A 329 1.78 -12.06 24.23
C THR A 329 2.63 -11.43 25.32
N ILE A 330 3.00 -10.15 25.18
CA ILE A 330 3.86 -9.43 26.13
C ILE A 330 3.16 -8.24 26.79
N GLY A 331 1.95 -7.89 26.34
CA GLY A 331 1.17 -6.81 26.91
C GLY A 331 1.71 -5.40 26.62
N MET A 332 2.75 -5.31 25.78
CA MET A 332 3.43 -4.07 25.37
C MET A 332 3.42 -3.93 23.86
#